data_AF-A0A0C2VP24-F1
#
_entry.id   AF-A0A0C2VP24-F1
#
_cell.length_a   1.000
_cell.length_b   1.000
_cell.length_c   1.000
_cell.angle_alpha   90.00
_cell.angle_beta   90.00
_cell.angle_gamma   90.00
#
_symmetry.space_group_name_H-M   'P 1'
#
loop_
_entity.id
_entity.type
_entity.pdbx_description
1 polymer ?
#
loop_
_entity_poly.entity_id
_entity_poly.type
_entity_poly.pdbx_seq_one_letter_code
_entity_poly.pdbx_strand_id
1 'polypeptide(L)'
;MTTKPQTTLMIRDFAEEDRPRERLITQGPQSLSNQELIAILLRTGTKKESVLNLSNRLLHQFEGLRLLKEASLEEIMTISGIGQVKAVQVMAAIEIGRRISNLTFEDRYVIRSPEDGANFLMNDMRFLHQEHFVCPK
;
A
#
# COMPACT_ATOMS: atom_id res chain seq x y z
N MET A 1 -37.90 -0.88 -19.94
CA MET A 1 -36.64 -1.64 -19.84
C MET A 1 -36.45 -2.04 -18.39
N THR A 2 -36.84 -3.26 -18.03
CA THR A 2 -36.75 -3.79 -16.67
C THR A 2 -35.30 -4.16 -16.36
N THR A 3 -34.64 -3.40 -15.50
CA THR A 3 -33.31 -3.73 -14.99
C THR A 3 -33.43 -4.99 -14.14
N LYS A 4 -32.80 -6.09 -14.57
CA LYS A 4 -32.65 -7.30 -13.76
C LYS A 4 -31.99 -6.92 -12.43
N PRO A 5 -32.43 -7.48 -11.29
CA PRO A 5 -31.76 -7.23 -10.02
C PRO A 5 -30.31 -7.71 -10.15
N GLN A 6 -29.35 -6.80 -9.98
CA GLN A 6 -27.94 -7.18 -9.99
C GLN A 6 -27.66 -8.01 -8.74
N THR A 7 -27.57 -9.32 -8.91
CA THR A 7 -27.11 -10.23 -7.87
C THR A 7 -25.74 -9.77 -7.41
N THR A 8 -25.67 -9.24 -6.19
CA THR A 8 -24.42 -8.72 -5.63
C THR A 8 -23.53 -9.90 -5.29
N LEU A 9 -22.57 -10.21 -6.16
CA LEU A 9 -21.58 -11.26 -5.91
C LEU A 9 -20.82 -10.93 -4.62
N MET A 10 -20.95 -11.80 -3.63
CA MET A 10 -20.21 -11.77 -2.38
C MET A 10 -18.85 -12.45 -2.59
N ILE A 11 -17.85 -12.13 -1.76
CA ILE A 11 -16.54 -12.83 -1.80
C ILE A 11 -16.68 -14.35 -1.66
N ARG A 12 -17.71 -14.80 -0.94
CA ARG A 12 -17.97 -16.23 -0.73
C ARG A 12 -18.43 -16.94 -2.02
N ASP A 13 -18.91 -16.19 -2.99
CA ASP A 13 -19.40 -16.69 -4.28
C ASP A 13 -18.26 -16.89 -5.29
N PHE A 14 -17.06 -16.39 -4.99
CA PHE A 14 -15.85 -16.67 -5.75
C PHE A 14 -15.27 -18.03 -5.36
N ALA A 15 -14.68 -18.70 -6.36
CA ALA A 15 -13.80 -19.83 -6.13
C ALA A 15 -12.72 -19.44 -5.10
N GLU A 16 -12.30 -20.38 -4.27
CA GLU A 16 -11.45 -20.07 -3.13
C GLU A 16 -10.11 -19.46 -3.57
N GLU A 17 -9.56 -20.00 -4.66
CA GLU A 17 -8.37 -19.54 -5.37
C GLU A 17 -8.48 -18.11 -5.93
N ASP A 18 -9.70 -17.65 -6.22
CA ASP A 18 -9.96 -16.32 -6.78
C ASP A 18 -10.21 -15.27 -5.69
N ARG A 19 -10.32 -15.68 -4.43
CA ARG A 19 -10.55 -14.74 -3.33
C ARG A 19 -9.33 -13.87 -3.12
N PRO A 20 -9.48 -12.55 -2.88
CA PRO A 20 -8.36 -11.63 -2.76
C PRO A 20 -7.29 -12.07 -1.74
N ARG A 21 -7.69 -12.57 -0.57
CA ARG A 21 -6.72 -13.04 0.45
C ARG A 21 -5.91 -14.23 -0.03
N GLU A 22 -6.54 -15.13 -0.76
CA GLU A 22 -5.93 -16.39 -1.17
C GLU A 22 -5.01 -16.14 -2.35
N ARG A 23 -5.42 -15.23 -3.26
CA ARG A 23 -4.55 -14.65 -4.29
C ARG A 23 -3.36 -13.90 -3.71
N LEU A 24 -3.55 -13.12 -2.64
CA LEU A 24 -2.44 -12.43 -1.97
C LEU A 24 -1.39 -13.42 -1.45
N ILE A 25 -1.82 -14.55 -0.89
CA ILE A 25 -0.94 -15.61 -0.36
C ILE A 25 -0.24 -16.37 -1.49
N THR A 26 -0.97 -16.74 -2.54
CA THR A 26 -0.47 -17.65 -3.60
C THR A 26 0.26 -16.93 -4.74
N GLN A 27 -0.20 -15.74 -5.12
CA GLN A 27 0.27 -14.98 -6.28
C GLN A 27 0.96 -13.66 -5.90
N GLY A 28 0.88 -13.25 -4.63
CA GLY A 28 1.50 -12.04 -4.10
C GLY A 28 0.71 -10.75 -4.38
N PRO A 29 1.07 -9.63 -3.71
CA PRO A 29 0.33 -8.37 -3.75
C PRO A 29 0.24 -7.75 -5.14
N GLN A 30 1.24 -7.95 -6.00
CA GLN A 30 1.26 -7.46 -7.38
C GLN A 30 0.12 -8.01 -8.25
N SER A 31 -0.48 -9.14 -7.87
CA SER A 31 -1.61 -9.73 -8.60
C SER A 31 -2.95 -9.04 -8.30
N LEU A 32 -3.01 -8.23 -7.25
CA LEU A 32 -4.24 -7.61 -6.76
C LEU A 32 -4.37 -6.18 -7.28
N SER A 33 -5.60 -5.81 -7.59
CA SER A 33 -5.98 -4.41 -7.80
C SER A 33 -6.01 -3.63 -6.47
N ASN A 34 -5.95 -2.30 -6.55
CA ASN A 34 -6.16 -1.42 -5.39
C ASN A 34 -7.50 -1.70 -4.69
N GLN A 35 -8.54 -2.02 -5.46
CA GLN A 35 -9.87 -2.38 -4.94
C GLN A 35 -9.78 -3.63 -4.07
N GLU A 36 -9.05 -4.65 -4.51
CA GLU A 36 -8.90 -5.90 -3.78
C GLU A 36 -8.04 -5.74 -2.53
N LEU A 37 -6.97 -4.94 -2.60
CA LEU A 37 -6.14 -4.62 -1.43
C LEU A 37 -6.96 -3.89 -0.35
N ILE A 38 -7.77 -2.92 -0.74
CA ILE A 38 -8.70 -2.24 0.17
C ILE A 38 -9.75 -3.22 0.69
N ALA A 39 -10.27 -4.11 -0.15
CA ALA A 39 -11.27 -5.09 0.28
C ALA A 39 -10.73 -6.04 1.36
N ILE A 40 -9.46 -6.42 1.27
CA ILE A 40 -8.76 -7.20 2.30
C ILE A 40 -8.71 -6.42 3.60
N LEU A 41 -8.33 -5.14 3.55
CA LEU A 41 -8.32 -4.25 4.72
C LEU A 41 -9.73 -4.15 5.33
N LEU A 42 -10.76 -3.81 4.54
CA LEU A 42 -12.11 -3.62 5.07
C LEU A 42 -12.75 -4.91 5.62
N ARG A 43 -12.23 -6.08 5.24
CA ARG A 43 -12.64 -7.46 5.62
C ARG A 43 -14.05 -7.87 5.22
N THR A 44 -15.04 -7.02 5.41
CA THR A 44 -16.46 -7.30 5.19
C THR A 44 -17.17 -6.11 4.55
N GLY A 45 -18.22 -6.41 3.79
CA GLY A 45 -19.05 -5.42 3.13
C GLY A 45 -20.08 -4.84 4.10
N THR A 46 -21.25 -4.53 3.57
CA THR A 46 -22.44 -4.26 4.37
C THR A 46 -23.47 -5.36 4.12
N LYS A 47 -24.65 -5.27 4.76
CA LYS A 47 -25.78 -6.16 4.43
C LYS A 47 -26.29 -5.97 2.99
N LYS A 48 -26.01 -4.81 2.37
CA LYS A 48 -26.55 -4.40 1.07
C LYS A 48 -25.53 -4.46 -0.07
N GLU A 49 -24.24 -4.55 0.25
CA GLU A 49 -23.15 -4.37 -0.72
C GLU A 49 -21.95 -5.23 -0.34
N SER A 50 -21.32 -5.89 -1.33
CA SER A 50 -20.09 -6.66 -1.11
C SER A 50 -18.92 -5.73 -0.74
N VAL A 51 -17.90 -6.28 -0.06
CA VAL A 51 -16.72 -5.48 0.29
C VAL A 51 -15.94 -5.02 -0.94
N LEU A 52 -16.00 -5.78 -2.04
CA LEU A 52 -15.40 -5.37 -3.32
C LEU A 52 -16.08 -4.12 -3.85
N ASN A 53 -17.41 -4.09 -3.88
CA ASN A 53 -18.16 -2.92 -4.34
C ASN A 53 -17.96 -1.72 -3.41
N LEU A 54 -17.97 -1.95 -2.08
CA LEU A 54 -17.68 -0.91 -1.09
C LEU A 54 -16.27 -0.29 -1.30
N SER A 55 -15.27 -1.13 -1.57
CA SER A 55 -13.89 -0.70 -1.84
C SER A 55 -13.77 0.08 -3.15
N ASN A 56 -14.53 -0.32 -4.17
CA ASN A 56 -14.59 0.40 -5.45
C ASN A 56 -15.20 1.80 -5.26
N ARG A 57 -16.32 1.90 -4.53
CA ARG A 57 -16.93 3.21 -4.22
C ARG A 57 -16.00 4.10 -3.43
N LEU A 58 -15.26 3.55 -2.46
CA LEU A 58 -14.23 4.31 -1.74
C LEU A 58 -13.20 4.89 -2.71
N LEU A 59 -12.64 4.07 -3.59
CA LEU A 59 -11.68 4.55 -4.59
C LEU A 59 -12.29 5.58 -5.53
N HIS A 60 -13.51 5.37 -6.01
CA HIS A 60 -14.17 6.29 -6.94
C HIS A 60 -14.44 7.66 -6.31
N GLN A 61 -14.83 7.70 -5.02
CA GLN A 61 -15.05 8.95 -4.29
C GLN A 61 -13.78 9.80 -4.17
N PHE A 62 -12.61 9.17 -4.15
CA PHE A 62 -11.32 9.83 -3.94
C PHE A 62 -10.38 9.75 -5.16
N GLU A 63 -10.93 9.57 -6.36
CA GLU A 63 -10.19 9.49 -7.63
C GLU A 63 -8.99 8.51 -7.57
N GLY A 64 -9.24 7.33 -7.01
CA GLY A 64 -8.24 6.30 -6.75
C GLY A 64 -7.53 6.49 -5.42
N LEU A 65 -6.21 6.25 -5.41
CA LEU A 65 -5.38 6.39 -4.20
C LEU A 65 -4.91 7.84 -3.97
N ARG A 66 -5.07 8.70 -4.99
CA ARG A 66 -4.45 10.04 -5.00
C ARG A 66 -5.06 10.97 -3.95
N LEU A 67 -6.39 11.11 -3.93
CA LEU A 67 -7.05 11.94 -2.92
C LEU A 67 -7.28 11.13 -1.63
N LEU A 68 -7.35 9.81 -1.73
CA LEU A 68 -7.56 8.95 -0.57
C LEU A 68 -6.42 9.06 0.44
N LYS A 69 -5.18 9.27 -0.02
CA LYS A 69 -4.02 9.43 0.86
C LYS A 69 -4.08 10.71 1.74
N GLU A 70 -4.86 11.70 1.34
CA GLU A 70 -5.00 13.02 1.99
C GLU A 70 -6.36 13.18 2.70
N ALA A 71 -7.25 12.20 2.55
CA ALA A 71 -8.60 12.25 3.09
C ALA A 71 -8.60 12.24 4.63
N SER A 72 -9.46 13.06 5.21
CA SER A 72 -9.76 13.08 6.64
C SER A 72 -10.63 11.89 7.06
N LEU A 73 -10.69 11.65 8.37
CA LEU A 73 -11.54 10.60 8.93
C LEU A 73 -13.02 10.84 8.58
N GLU A 74 -13.46 12.10 8.71
CA GLU A 74 -14.81 12.54 8.43
C GLU A 74 -15.19 12.32 6.97
N GLU A 75 -14.29 12.67 6.04
CA GLU A 75 -14.49 12.46 4.61
C GLU A 75 -14.63 10.98 4.26
N ILE A 76 -13.77 10.11 4.79
CA ILE A 76 -13.86 8.66 4.57
C ILE A 76 -15.18 8.10 5.13
N MET A 77 -15.63 8.61 6.28
CA MET A 77 -16.89 8.20 6.92
C MET A 77 -18.15 8.67 6.18
N THR A 78 -18.06 9.61 5.23
CA THR A 78 -19.21 9.98 4.38
C THR A 78 -19.69 8.82 3.51
N ILE A 79 -18.84 7.83 3.25
CA ILE A 79 -19.18 6.68 2.44
C ILE A 79 -20.04 5.72 3.26
N SER A 80 -21.31 5.60 2.90
CA SER A 80 -22.24 4.64 3.49
C SER A 80 -21.64 3.24 3.54
N GLY A 81 -21.56 2.63 4.73
CA GLY A 81 -20.94 1.33 4.94
C GLY A 81 -19.50 1.37 5.48
N ILE A 82 -18.90 2.56 5.55
CA ILE A 82 -17.60 2.83 6.19
C ILE A 82 -17.85 3.63 7.48
N GLY A 83 -17.95 2.90 8.60
CA GLY A 83 -17.96 3.52 9.92
C GLY A 83 -16.54 3.80 10.42
N GLN A 84 -16.44 4.39 11.62
CA GLN A 84 -15.18 4.79 12.25
C GLN A 84 -14.11 3.69 12.25
N VAL A 85 -14.47 2.45 12.59
CA VAL A 85 -13.53 1.32 12.63
C VAL A 85 -12.85 1.09 11.27
N LYS A 86 -13.65 1.05 10.19
CA LYS A 86 -13.15 0.84 8.82
C LYS A 86 -12.33 2.04 8.35
N ALA A 87 -12.78 3.27 8.68
CA ALA A 87 -12.08 4.49 8.31
C ALA A 87 -10.70 4.59 8.98
N VAL A 88 -10.62 4.34 10.29
CA VAL A 88 -9.36 4.28 11.05
C VAL A 88 -8.42 3.23 10.48
N GLN A 89 -8.94 2.07 10.07
CA GLN A 89 -8.13 1.02 9.48
C GLN A 89 -7.51 1.43 8.14
N VAL A 90 -8.26 2.11 7.28
CA VAL A 90 -7.74 2.65 6.00
C VAL A 90 -6.69 3.72 6.27
N MET A 91 -6.98 4.66 7.18
CA MET A 91 -6.04 5.70 7.60
C MET A 91 -4.72 5.13 8.11
N ALA A 92 -4.78 4.09 8.96
CA ALA A 92 -3.60 3.43 9.48
C ALA A 92 -2.77 2.76 8.38
N ALA A 93 -3.42 2.09 7.42
CA ALA A 93 -2.72 1.47 6.29
C ALA A 93 -2.00 2.51 5.42
N ILE A 94 -2.65 3.64 5.14
CA ILE A 94 -2.07 4.75 4.37
C ILE A 94 -0.88 5.37 5.12
N GLU A 95 -1.03 5.62 6.42
CA GLU A 95 0.04 6.14 7.27
C GLU A 95 1.27 5.22 7.26
N ILE A 96 1.07 3.91 7.40
CA ILE A 96 2.16 2.92 7.32
C ILE A 96 2.84 3.00 5.96
N GLY A 97 2.07 3.03 4.86
CA GLY A 97 2.62 3.19 3.52
C GLY A 97 3.46 4.46 3.36
N ARG A 98 2.98 5.58 3.93
CA ARG A 98 3.70 6.86 3.93
C ARG A 98 4.99 6.82 4.74
N ARG A 99 4.98 6.16 5.91
CA ARG A 99 6.19 5.97 6.72
C ARG A 99 7.20 5.13 5.98
N ILE A 100 6.78 4.02 5.37
CA ILE A 100 7.63 3.15 4.58
C ILE A 100 8.24 3.92 3.39
N SER A 101 7.45 4.71 2.66
CA SER A 101 7.98 5.50 1.54
C SER A 101 8.95 6.60 1.97
N ASN A 102 8.78 7.11 3.20
CA ASN A 102 9.61 8.14 3.79
C ASN A 102 10.81 7.57 4.57
N LEU A 103 10.97 6.24 4.63
CA LEU A 103 12.21 5.64 5.11
C LEU A 103 13.31 5.98 4.09
N THR A 104 13.94 7.13 4.29
CA THR A 104 15.28 7.37 3.77
C THR A 104 16.19 6.38 4.46
N PHE A 105 16.97 5.63 3.71
CA PHE A 105 18.10 4.87 4.27
C PHE A 105 19.02 5.88 4.96
N GLU A 106 18.83 6.09 6.26
CA GLU A 106 19.65 7.00 7.07
C GLU A 106 21.12 6.54 7.12
N ASP A 107 21.40 5.31 6.68
CA ASP A 107 22.74 4.71 6.69
C ASP A 107 23.55 4.89 5.39
N ARG A 108 23.07 5.63 4.39
CA ARG A 108 23.91 5.93 3.23
C ARG A 108 24.74 7.19 3.50
N TYR A 109 26.00 6.97 3.84
CA TYR A 109 27.01 8.02 3.87
C TYR A 109 27.04 8.72 2.52
N VAL A 110 26.58 9.97 2.48
CA VAL A 110 26.47 10.74 1.22
C VAL A 110 27.81 11.42 0.96
N ILE A 111 28.53 10.95 -0.06
CA ILE A 111 29.75 11.60 -0.56
C ILE A 111 29.35 12.83 -1.39
N ARG A 112 29.53 14.03 -0.85
CA ARG A 112 29.23 15.32 -1.54
C ARG A 112 30.49 16.03 -2.01
N SER A 113 31.64 15.62 -1.49
CA SER A 113 32.95 16.16 -1.81
C SER A 113 33.98 15.03 -1.90
N PRO A 114 35.14 15.27 -2.55
CA PRO A 114 36.26 14.33 -2.53
C PRO A 114 36.72 13.97 -1.10
N GLU A 115 36.59 14.90 -0.17
CA GLU A 115 36.99 14.74 1.24
C GLU A 115 36.05 13.79 2.01
N ASP A 116 34.75 13.80 1.70
CA ASP A 116 33.79 12.82 2.24
C ASP A 116 34.17 11.40 1.81
N GLY A 117 34.50 11.22 0.53
CA GLY A 117 34.91 9.91 -0.01
C GLY A 117 36.22 9.43 0.62
N ALA A 118 37.18 10.33 0.82
CA ALA A 118 38.42 10.03 1.52
C ALA A 118 38.14 9.60 2.96
N ASN A 119 37.40 10.39 3.74
CA ASN A 119 37.07 10.08 5.13
C ASN A 119 36.30 8.77 5.29
N PHE A 120 35.40 8.46 4.36
CA PHE A 120 34.61 7.22 4.36
C PHE A 120 35.48 5.97 4.21
N LEU A 121 36.47 6.01 3.31
CA LEU A 121 37.29 4.84 2.95
C LEU A 121 38.64 4.80 3.68
N MET A 122 39.08 5.90 4.28
CA MET A 122 40.45 6.05 4.78
C MET A 122 40.81 5.04 5.86
N ASN A 123 39.89 4.66 6.75
CA ASN A 123 40.15 3.64 7.76
C ASN A 123 40.40 2.25 7.15
N ASP A 124 39.68 1.91 6.09
CA ASP A 124 39.74 0.58 5.46
C ASP A 124 40.85 0.48 4.41
N MET A 125 41.16 1.59 3.73
CA MET A 125 42.06 1.59 2.56
C MET A 125 43.47 2.09 2.84
N ARG A 126 43.75 2.80 3.96
CA ARG A 126 45.07 3.44 4.24
C ARG A 126 46.28 2.50 4.27
N PHE A 127 46.07 1.20 4.42
CA PHE A 127 47.15 0.21 4.50
C PHE A 127 47.20 -0.75 3.30
N LEU A 128 46.36 -0.51 2.28
CA LEU A 128 46.39 -1.31 1.06
C LEU A 128 47.57 -0.87 0.19
N HIS A 129 48.37 -1.83 -0.26
CA HIS A 129 49.59 -1.59 -1.03
C HIS A 129 49.35 -1.64 -2.55
N GLN A 130 48.11 -1.83 -2.97
CA GLN A 130 47.68 -1.87 -4.36
C GLN A 130 46.39 -1.06 -4.52
N GLU A 131 46.08 -0.65 -5.75
CA GLU A 131 44.85 0.07 -6.07
C GLU A 131 43.65 -0.90 -6.02
N HIS A 132 42.63 -0.54 -5.25
CA HIS A 132 41.39 -1.31 -5.14
C HIS A 132 40.21 -0.44 -5.58
N PHE A 133 39.49 -0.85 -6.62
CA PHE A 133 38.26 -0.20 -7.08
C PHE A 133 37.07 -0.71 -6.26
N VAL A 134 36.50 0.16 -5.42
CA VAL A 134 35.39 -0.18 -4.54
C VAL A 134 34.17 0.67 -4.90
N CYS A 135 33.00 0.03 -5.00
CA CYS A 135 31.71 0.71 -5.15
C CYS A 135 30.94 0.58 -3.82
N PRO A 136 30.90 1.62 -2.99
CA PRO A 136 30.11 1.61 -1.76
C PRO A 136 28.61 1.63 -2.09
N LYS A 137 27.81 0.82 -1.38
CA LYS A 137 26.36 0.66 -1.61
C LYS A 137 25.52 1.61 -0.78
#